data_AF-A0A382GCY3-F1
#
_entry.id   AF-A0A382GCY3-F1
#
_cell.length_a   1.000
_cell.length_b   1.000
_cell.length_c   1.000
_cell.angle_alpha   90.00
_cell.angle_beta   90.00
_cell.angle_gamma   90.00
#
_symmetry.space_group_name_H-M   'P 1'
#
loop_
_entity.id
_entity.type
_entity.pdbx_description
1 polymer ?
#
loop_
_entity_poly.entity_id
_entity_poly.type
_entity_poly.pdbx_seq_one_letter_code
_entity_poly.pdbx_strand_id
1 'polypeptide(L)'
;MNKVIIYAGRFHPFHKGHLASYNYLTKQFGEDSVYIATSNTQAPSTSPFSFEEKQKMMEVLGINPAKVVKVKSPYRAEEITGRFDPENTQLVFALSEKDIGRFQFTKKDGSPGYMQPMPANEGHMKPMVDHGYVTLTPTVNFKIAGKNLNSASAIRNAYIEADKKNRQRILADLYGDAGKELKGLFDEKMSMAEQLGNLMITLRESVETRYDENIRKLELALEIEKAAKRIEEADLDGHYLIKEPDEFRIVPAGGVGSHTPDSIKRSLADDLSELVNAIKYENYDTAYWMLYKGGTIRTKLEAAKEYTEYKRKLGKRPVKTGRRIDLDDKK
;
A
#
# COMPACT_ATOMS: atom_id res chain seq x y z
N MET A 1 -4.22 9.08 -28.59
CA MET A 1 -4.23 9.27 -27.12
C MET A 1 -3.01 8.58 -26.56
N ASN A 2 -2.26 9.23 -25.67
CA ASN A 2 -1.14 8.58 -24.98
C ASN A 2 -1.69 7.59 -23.95
N LYS A 3 -0.92 6.53 -23.64
CA LYS A 3 -1.25 5.57 -22.58
C LYS A 3 -0.12 5.50 -21.58
N VAL A 4 -0.48 5.56 -20.31
CA VAL A 4 0.43 5.41 -19.18
C VAL A 4 -0.08 4.27 -18.31
N ILE A 5 0.76 3.25 -18.18
CA ILE A 5 0.48 2.04 -17.43
C ILE A 5 1.34 2.06 -16.17
N ILE A 6 0.69 2.03 -15.01
CA ILE A 6 1.32 1.99 -13.70
C ILE A 6 1.24 0.56 -13.18
N TYR A 7 2.35 -0.17 -13.23
CA TYR A 7 2.50 -1.42 -12.51
C TYR A 7 2.86 -1.13 -11.04
N ALA A 8 1.82 -1.04 -10.21
CA ALA A 8 1.96 -0.66 -8.80
C ALA A 8 2.29 -1.87 -7.93
N GLY A 9 3.26 -1.72 -7.02
CA GLY A 9 3.55 -2.79 -6.06
C GLY A 9 4.64 -2.47 -5.04
N ARG A 10 4.69 -3.33 -4.02
CA ARG A 10 5.67 -3.23 -2.92
C ARG A 10 7.02 -3.88 -3.25
N PHE A 11 6.98 -5.04 -3.90
CA PHE A 11 8.15 -5.76 -4.41
C PHE A 11 9.23 -6.09 -3.35
N HIS A 12 8.88 -6.73 -2.22
CA HIS A 12 9.83 -7.11 -1.16
C HIS A 12 10.05 -8.64 -0.99
N PRO A 13 10.78 -9.33 -1.88
CA PRO A 13 11.57 -8.78 -2.99
C PRO A 13 10.82 -8.74 -4.32
N PHE A 14 11.38 -8.03 -5.31
CA PHE A 14 10.99 -8.21 -6.70
C PHE A 14 11.42 -9.62 -7.17
N HIS A 15 10.54 -10.35 -7.84
CA HIS A 15 10.74 -11.77 -8.13
C HIS A 15 10.17 -12.14 -9.50
N LYS A 16 10.42 -13.36 -9.97
CA LYS A 16 10.02 -13.84 -11.31
C LYS A 16 8.54 -13.67 -11.65
N GLY A 17 7.65 -13.88 -10.67
CA GLY A 17 6.23 -13.57 -10.87
C GLY A 17 5.97 -12.11 -11.25
N HIS A 18 6.61 -11.16 -10.55
CA HIS A 18 6.50 -9.73 -10.88
C HIS A 18 7.12 -9.40 -12.24
N LEU A 19 8.26 -10.01 -12.58
CA LEU A 19 8.87 -9.85 -13.90
C LEU A 19 7.94 -10.34 -15.01
N ALA A 20 7.27 -11.47 -14.81
CA ALA A 20 6.32 -12.01 -15.78
C ALA A 20 5.10 -11.08 -15.96
N SER A 21 4.58 -10.50 -14.88
CA SER A 21 3.54 -9.47 -14.94
C SER A 21 4.01 -8.21 -15.68
N TYR A 22 5.23 -7.74 -15.42
CA TYR A 22 5.81 -6.59 -16.14
C TYR A 22 5.94 -6.88 -17.64
N ASN A 23 6.51 -8.03 -18.01
CA ASN A 23 6.68 -8.45 -19.41
C ASN A 23 5.34 -8.62 -20.14
N TYR A 24 4.30 -9.07 -19.43
CA TYR A 24 2.95 -9.12 -19.96
C TYR A 24 2.44 -7.72 -20.32
N LEU A 25 2.61 -6.75 -19.42
CA LEU A 25 2.19 -5.36 -19.64
C LEU A 25 2.99 -4.69 -20.75
N THR A 26 4.31 -4.85 -20.79
CA THR A 26 5.14 -4.25 -21.85
C THR A 26 4.86 -4.85 -23.22
N LYS A 27 4.52 -6.15 -23.29
CA LYS A 27 4.05 -6.78 -24.53
C LYS A 27 2.71 -6.22 -25.00
N GLN A 28 1.79 -5.93 -24.08
CA GLN A 28 0.47 -5.42 -24.41
C GLN A 28 0.48 -3.93 -24.79
N PHE A 29 1.21 -3.11 -24.04
CA PHE A 29 1.12 -1.65 -24.12
C PHE A 29 2.37 -0.96 -24.66
N GLY A 30 3.44 -1.71 -24.91
CA GLY A 30 4.77 -1.18 -25.23
C GLY A 30 5.55 -0.82 -23.99
N GLU A 31 6.86 -1.12 -23.98
CA GLU A 31 7.75 -0.82 -22.84
C GLU A 31 7.74 0.66 -22.46
N ASP A 32 7.57 1.55 -23.45
CA ASP A 32 7.62 2.97 -23.20
C ASP A 32 6.49 3.51 -22.34
N SER A 33 5.32 2.88 -22.43
CA SER A 33 4.12 3.24 -21.70
C SER A 33 4.06 2.64 -20.29
N VAL A 34 4.93 1.68 -19.94
CA VAL A 34 4.83 0.94 -18.67
C VAL A 34 5.87 1.40 -17.66
N TYR A 35 5.38 1.87 -16.52
CA TYR A 35 6.19 2.28 -15.37
C TYR A 35 5.93 1.36 -14.18
N ILE A 36 6.97 1.03 -13.44
CA ILE A 36 6.86 0.38 -12.14
C ILE A 36 6.82 1.47 -11.07
N ALA A 37 5.73 1.52 -10.30
CA ALA A 37 5.58 2.43 -9.16
C ALA A 37 5.81 1.68 -7.86
N THR A 38 6.84 2.07 -7.10
CA THR A 38 7.11 1.48 -5.79
C THR A 38 7.66 2.52 -4.81
N SER A 39 7.31 2.41 -3.53
CA SER A 39 7.76 3.34 -2.50
C SER A 39 9.08 2.92 -1.85
N ASN A 40 9.63 3.76 -0.98
CA ASN A 40 10.74 3.40 -0.08
C ASN A 40 10.27 2.99 1.31
N THR A 41 9.01 2.58 1.45
CA THR A 41 8.49 2.10 2.73
C THR A 41 9.24 0.84 3.12
N GLN A 42 9.88 0.87 4.30
CA GLN A 42 10.69 -0.24 4.80
C GLN A 42 10.22 -0.70 6.16
N ALA A 43 10.31 -2.01 6.36
CA ALA A 43 10.01 -2.68 7.61
C ALA A 43 10.90 -3.93 7.71
N PRO A 44 11.61 -4.17 8.82
CA PRO A 44 12.64 -5.20 8.89
C PRO A 44 12.15 -6.61 8.50
N SER A 45 10.95 -6.99 8.90
CA SER A 45 10.34 -8.27 8.60
C SER A 45 9.49 -8.19 7.34
N THR A 46 8.58 -7.21 7.20
CA THR A 46 7.57 -7.22 6.12
C THR A 46 7.94 -6.45 4.85
N SER A 47 8.89 -5.51 4.91
CA SER A 47 9.34 -4.68 3.79
C SER A 47 10.86 -4.40 3.86
N PRO A 48 11.74 -5.41 3.85
CA PRO A 48 13.14 -5.21 4.26
C PRO A 48 13.99 -4.37 3.29
N PHE A 49 13.57 -4.27 2.03
CA PHE A 49 14.39 -3.69 0.95
C PHE A 49 14.09 -2.22 0.69
N SER A 50 15.13 -1.41 0.50
CA SER A 50 14.98 -0.01 0.08
C SER A 50 14.48 0.10 -1.37
N PHE A 51 14.15 1.30 -1.80
CA PHE A 51 13.81 1.58 -3.20
C PHE A 51 14.98 1.22 -4.13
N GLU A 52 16.18 1.65 -3.78
CA GLU A 52 17.38 1.47 -4.60
C GLU A 52 17.76 -0.03 -4.70
N GLU A 53 17.59 -0.77 -3.61
CA GLU A 53 17.77 -2.23 -3.58
C GLU A 53 16.73 -2.94 -4.47
N LYS A 54 15.47 -2.52 -4.42
CA LYS A 54 14.41 -3.05 -5.30
C LYS A 54 14.66 -2.71 -6.77
N GLN A 55 15.08 -1.49 -7.06
CA GLN A 55 15.44 -1.07 -8.41
C GLN A 55 16.63 -1.90 -8.92
N LYS A 56 17.63 -2.18 -8.07
CA LYS A 56 18.75 -3.06 -8.44
C LYS A 56 18.27 -4.46 -8.80
N MET A 57 17.38 -5.05 -8.00
CA MET A 57 16.79 -6.37 -8.32
C MET A 57 16.03 -6.39 -9.65
N MET A 58 15.38 -5.28 -10.02
CA MET A 58 14.68 -5.14 -11.30
C MET A 58 15.67 -4.97 -12.46
N GLU A 59 16.70 -4.15 -12.26
CA GLU A 59 17.76 -3.88 -13.25
C GLU A 59 18.47 -5.16 -13.67
N VAL A 60 18.84 -6.01 -12.71
CA VAL A 60 19.58 -7.26 -12.99
C VAL A 60 18.72 -8.29 -13.72
N LEU A 61 17.40 -8.10 -13.72
CA LEU A 61 16.44 -8.87 -14.51
C LEU A 61 16.14 -8.23 -15.87
N GLY A 62 16.87 -7.17 -16.24
CA GLY A 62 16.77 -6.50 -17.53
C GLY A 62 15.75 -5.37 -17.60
N ILE A 63 15.15 -4.95 -16.47
CA ILE A 63 14.21 -3.83 -16.45
C ILE A 63 14.99 -2.53 -16.46
N ASN A 64 14.68 -1.63 -17.40
CA ASN A 64 15.28 -0.31 -17.47
C ASN A 64 15.03 0.47 -16.16
N PRO A 65 16.07 0.88 -15.40
CA PRO A 65 15.91 1.61 -14.14
C PRO A 65 15.08 2.89 -14.27
N ALA A 66 15.10 3.55 -15.44
CA ALA A 66 14.29 4.76 -15.69
C ALA A 66 12.78 4.50 -15.74
N LYS A 67 12.35 3.24 -15.92
CA LYS A 67 10.94 2.83 -15.81
C LYS A 67 10.53 2.50 -14.38
N VAL A 68 11.48 2.40 -13.45
CA VAL A 68 11.22 2.16 -12.02
C VAL A 68 11.24 3.50 -11.28
N VAL A 69 10.08 3.93 -10.79
CA VAL A 69 9.93 5.25 -10.17
C VAL A 69 9.62 5.12 -8.69
N LYS A 70 10.43 5.82 -7.88
CA LYS A 70 10.18 6.01 -6.45
C LYS A 70 8.99 6.92 -6.29
N VAL A 71 7.91 6.39 -5.75
CA VAL A 71 6.68 7.14 -5.48
C VAL A 71 6.39 7.15 -3.99
N LYS A 72 5.67 8.16 -3.53
CA LYS A 72 5.11 8.12 -2.17
C LYS A 72 4.07 7.00 -2.04
N SER A 73 3.25 6.86 -3.07
CA SER A 73 2.08 5.98 -3.10
C SER A 73 2.02 5.19 -4.42
N PRO A 74 2.26 3.87 -4.43
CA PRO A 74 2.19 3.04 -5.64
C PRO A 74 0.84 3.11 -6.35
N TYR A 75 -0.27 3.19 -5.61
CA TYR A 75 -1.63 3.15 -6.16
C TYR A 75 -2.19 4.53 -6.57
N ARG A 76 -1.41 5.60 -6.39
CA ARG A 76 -1.71 6.95 -6.90
C ARG A 76 -0.66 7.43 -7.91
N ALA A 77 0.61 7.11 -7.64
CA ALA A 77 1.77 7.32 -8.51
C ALA A 77 1.88 8.73 -9.12
N GLU A 78 1.64 9.77 -8.31
CA GLU A 78 1.62 11.18 -8.75
C GLU A 78 2.95 11.61 -9.38
N GLU A 79 4.08 11.05 -8.93
CA GLU A 79 5.41 11.32 -9.49
C GLU A 79 5.60 10.78 -10.91
N ILE A 80 4.70 9.90 -11.38
CA ILE A 80 4.62 9.44 -12.76
C ILE A 80 3.51 10.19 -13.49
N THR A 81 2.29 10.18 -12.96
CA THR A 81 1.12 10.73 -13.66
C THR A 81 1.25 12.23 -13.90
N GLY A 82 1.85 12.97 -12.97
CA GLY A 82 2.11 14.41 -13.12
C GLY A 82 3.07 14.80 -14.25
N ARG A 83 3.68 13.83 -14.94
CA ARG A 83 4.53 14.05 -16.13
C ARG A 83 3.73 14.14 -17.43
N PHE A 84 2.45 13.81 -17.40
CA PHE A 84 1.61 13.68 -18.59
C PHE A 84 0.46 14.67 -18.58
N ASP A 85 0.03 15.06 -19.78
CA ASP A 85 -1.14 15.90 -19.98
C ASP A 85 -2.42 15.10 -19.66
N PRO A 86 -3.22 15.49 -18.66
CA PRO A 86 -4.39 14.74 -18.22
C PRO A 86 -5.53 14.67 -19.23
N GLU A 87 -5.60 15.61 -20.17
CA GLU A 87 -6.65 15.67 -21.19
C GLU A 87 -6.36 14.76 -22.39
N ASN A 88 -5.08 14.45 -22.63
CA ASN A 88 -4.62 13.69 -23.80
C ASN A 88 -3.99 12.33 -23.46
N THR A 89 -4.13 11.89 -22.20
CA THR A 89 -3.51 10.66 -21.68
C THR A 89 -4.53 9.76 -21.02
N GLN A 90 -4.53 8.48 -21.36
CA GLN A 90 -5.26 7.41 -20.66
C GLN A 90 -4.37 6.79 -19.58
N LEU A 91 -4.90 6.65 -18.37
CA LEU A 91 -4.19 6.10 -17.22
C LEU A 91 -4.72 4.71 -16.86
N VAL A 92 -3.83 3.73 -16.71
CA VAL A 92 -4.16 2.36 -16.27
C VAL A 92 -3.28 1.96 -15.10
N PHE A 93 -3.86 1.54 -13.99
CA PHE A 93 -3.19 0.82 -12.91
C PHE A 93 -3.31 -0.68 -13.14
N ALA A 94 -2.17 -1.35 -13.27
CA ALA A 94 -2.09 -2.79 -13.38
C ALA A 94 -1.74 -3.40 -12.02
N LEU A 95 -2.59 -4.31 -11.53
CA LEU A 95 -2.53 -4.84 -10.18
C LEU A 95 -2.52 -6.38 -10.18
N SER A 96 -2.15 -6.96 -9.04
CA SER A 96 -2.44 -8.38 -8.78
C SER A 96 -3.91 -8.55 -8.36
N GLU A 97 -4.46 -9.75 -8.51
CA GLU A 97 -5.81 -10.08 -7.98
C GLU A 97 -5.95 -9.78 -6.49
N LYS A 98 -4.86 -9.89 -5.72
CA LYS A 98 -4.86 -9.64 -4.28
C LYS A 98 -5.06 -8.16 -3.94
N ASP A 99 -4.75 -7.26 -4.87
CA ASP A 99 -4.74 -5.82 -4.63
C ASP A 99 -5.93 -5.10 -5.28
N ILE A 100 -6.73 -5.78 -6.10
CA ILE A 100 -7.93 -5.17 -6.71
C ILE A 100 -8.96 -4.74 -5.67
N GLY A 101 -9.10 -5.48 -4.58
CA GLY A 101 -10.01 -5.16 -3.47
C GLY A 101 -9.68 -3.86 -2.75
N ARG A 102 -8.52 -3.25 -3.03
CA ARG A 102 -8.14 -1.94 -2.50
C ARG A 102 -8.80 -0.77 -3.26
N PHE A 103 -9.42 -1.04 -4.41
CA PHE A 103 -10.04 -0.03 -5.27
C PHE A 103 -11.55 -0.08 -5.16
N GLN A 104 -12.18 1.09 -5.05
CA GLN A 104 -13.64 1.23 -5.18
C GLN A 104 -13.99 1.81 -6.55
N PHE A 105 -14.85 1.11 -7.27
CA PHE A 105 -15.30 1.49 -8.61
C PHE A 105 -16.58 2.33 -8.62
N THR A 106 -17.27 2.40 -7.48
CA THR A 106 -18.49 3.16 -7.30
C THR A 106 -18.34 4.11 -6.13
N LYS A 107 -18.95 5.29 -6.24
CA LYS A 107 -19.13 6.21 -5.13
C LYS A 107 -20.22 5.68 -4.20
N LYS A 108 -20.35 6.28 -3.02
CA LYS A 108 -21.38 5.93 -2.02
C LYS A 108 -22.81 6.14 -2.52
N ASP A 109 -23.01 7.04 -3.48
CA ASP A 109 -24.31 7.30 -4.11
C ASP A 109 -24.64 6.32 -5.26
N GLY A 110 -23.78 5.33 -5.51
CA GLY A 110 -23.93 4.34 -6.58
C GLY A 110 -23.45 4.82 -7.95
N SER A 111 -23.05 6.09 -8.11
CA SER A 111 -22.48 6.57 -9.36
C SER A 111 -21.04 6.07 -9.58
N PRO A 112 -20.53 6.03 -10.83
CA PRO A 112 -19.15 5.59 -11.10
C PRO A 112 -18.11 6.44 -10.36
N GLY A 113 -17.16 5.77 -9.71
CA GLY A 113 -15.97 6.38 -9.12
C GLY A 113 -14.96 6.85 -10.17
N TYR A 114 -13.90 7.52 -9.73
CA TYR A 114 -12.81 7.91 -10.63
C TYR A 114 -12.10 6.68 -11.22
N MET A 115 -11.72 5.73 -10.35
CA MET A 115 -11.16 4.45 -10.78
C MET A 115 -12.26 3.57 -11.34
N GLN A 116 -12.04 3.02 -12.53
CA GLN A 116 -12.98 2.15 -13.22
C GLN A 116 -12.29 0.85 -13.66
N PRO A 117 -13.00 -0.28 -13.77
CA PRO A 117 -12.46 -1.45 -14.44
C PRO A 117 -12.10 -1.09 -15.89
N MET A 118 -10.96 -1.57 -16.38
CA MET A 118 -10.57 -1.35 -17.77
C MET A 118 -11.62 -1.97 -18.71
N PRO A 119 -12.20 -1.21 -19.66
CA PRO A 119 -13.21 -1.73 -20.56
C PRO A 119 -12.59 -2.73 -21.54
N ALA A 120 -13.38 -3.73 -21.97
CA ALA A 120 -12.93 -4.71 -22.97
C ALA A 120 -12.55 -4.08 -24.31
N ASN A 121 -13.23 -2.99 -24.69
CA ASN A 121 -12.84 -2.14 -25.80
C ASN A 121 -12.09 -0.90 -25.28
N GLU A 122 -10.78 -0.85 -25.51
CA GLU A 122 -9.92 0.27 -25.10
C GLU A 122 -10.35 1.61 -25.72
N GLY A 123 -11.08 1.60 -26.83
CA GLY A 123 -11.65 2.82 -27.44
C GLY A 123 -12.68 3.53 -26.57
N HIS A 124 -13.23 2.88 -25.54
CA HIS A 124 -14.14 3.49 -24.57
C HIS A 124 -13.42 4.13 -23.38
N MET A 125 -12.09 4.02 -23.31
CA MET A 125 -11.33 4.65 -22.25
C MET A 125 -11.31 6.17 -22.41
N LYS A 126 -11.66 6.88 -21.35
CA LYS A 126 -11.57 8.34 -21.27
C LYS A 126 -10.18 8.80 -20.83
N PRO A 127 -9.82 10.07 -21.05
CA PRO A 127 -8.58 10.63 -20.53
C PRO A 127 -8.52 10.61 -18.99
N MET A 128 -7.32 10.73 -18.44
CA MET A 128 -7.07 10.62 -17.00
C MET A 128 -7.63 11.79 -16.18
N VAL A 129 -7.98 12.90 -16.82
CA VAL A 129 -8.78 13.96 -16.17
C VAL A 129 -10.17 13.44 -15.74
N ASP A 130 -10.74 12.49 -16.49
CA ASP A 130 -12.05 11.93 -16.21
C ASP A 130 -11.98 10.64 -15.38
N HIS A 131 -11.15 9.67 -15.82
CA HIS A 131 -11.03 8.36 -15.18
C HIS A 131 -9.63 7.76 -15.23
N GLY A 132 -9.28 7.06 -14.16
CA GLY A 132 -8.23 6.06 -14.16
C GLY A 132 -8.83 4.66 -14.33
N TYR A 133 -8.14 3.77 -15.02
CA TYR A 133 -8.59 2.40 -15.23
C TYR A 133 -7.77 1.41 -14.43
N VAL A 134 -8.37 0.29 -14.03
CA VAL A 134 -7.71 -0.80 -13.31
C VAL A 134 -7.78 -2.06 -14.14
N THR A 135 -6.63 -2.73 -14.31
CA THR A 135 -6.53 -4.03 -14.96
C THR A 135 -5.76 -5.01 -14.08
N LEU A 136 -6.01 -6.31 -14.29
CA LEU A 136 -5.32 -7.38 -13.59
C LEU A 136 -4.14 -7.88 -14.42
N THR A 137 -3.03 -8.10 -13.73
CA THR A 137 -1.89 -8.85 -14.27
C THR A 137 -2.10 -10.34 -14.01
N PRO A 138 -1.60 -11.23 -14.89
CA PRO A 138 -1.76 -12.66 -14.72
C PRO A 138 -1.01 -13.14 -13.47
N THR A 139 -1.61 -14.09 -12.73
CA THR A 139 -0.94 -14.82 -11.66
C THR A 139 -0.03 -15.88 -12.27
N VAL A 140 1.29 -15.70 -12.13
CA VAL A 140 2.28 -16.66 -12.65
C VAL A 140 2.81 -17.53 -11.52
N ASN A 141 2.66 -18.84 -11.68
CA ASN A 141 3.25 -19.83 -10.79
C ASN A 141 4.71 -20.10 -11.19
N PHE A 142 5.63 -20.10 -10.22
CA PHE A 142 7.03 -20.43 -10.43
C PHE A 142 7.56 -21.33 -9.30
N LYS A 143 8.63 -22.07 -9.60
CA LYS A 143 9.32 -22.93 -8.63
C LYS A 143 10.60 -22.28 -8.17
N ILE A 144 10.86 -22.33 -6.86
CA ILE A 144 12.11 -21.88 -6.24
C ILE A 144 12.58 -22.99 -5.31
N ALA A 145 13.83 -23.43 -5.47
CA ALA A 145 14.41 -24.55 -4.75
C ALA A 145 13.53 -25.82 -4.79
N GLY A 146 12.82 -26.04 -5.91
CA GLY A 146 11.91 -27.18 -6.10
C GLY A 146 10.53 -27.04 -5.43
N LYS A 147 10.28 -25.97 -4.67
CA LYS A 147 8.97 -25.67 -4.06
C LYS A 147 8.18 -24.69 -4.92
N ASN A 148 6.86 -24.82 -4.96
CA ASN A 148 5.98 -23.81 -5.54
C ASN A 148 5.93 -22.61 -4.59
N LEU A 149 6.74 -21.59 -4.85
CA LEU A 149 6.72 -20.33 -4.11
C LEU A 149 6.16 -19.25 -5.04
N ASN A 150 5.10 -18.58 -4.61
CA ASN A 150 4.41 -17.56 -5.42
C ASN A 150 4.21 -16.23 -4.66
N SER A 151 4.89 -16.04 -3.53
CA SER A 151 4.80 -14.80 -2.76
C SER A 151 6.14 -14.38 -2.17
N ALA A 152 6.31 -13.06 -2.06
CA ALA A 152 7.43 -12.41 -1.39
C ALA A 152 7.67 -12.96 0.04
N SER A 153 6.61 -13.12 0.85
CA SER A 153 6.73 -13.67 2.20
C SER A 153 7.26 -15.10 2.20
N ALA A 154 6.76 -15.96 1.30
CA ALA A 154 7.22 -17.35 1.22
C ALA A 154 8.69 -17.43 0.78
N ILE A 155 9.14 -16.53 -0.11
CA ILE A 155 10.55 -16.44 -0.53
C ILE A 155 11.45 -16.06 0.64
N ARG A 156 11.07 -15.06 1.44
CA ARG A 156 11.87 -14.63 2.60
C ARG A 156 12.00 -15.75 3.64
N ASN A 157 10.89 -16.39 3.99
CA ASN A 157 10.90 -17.50 4.94
C ASN A 157 11.78 -18.64 4.43
N ALA A 158 11.62 -19.03 3.16
CA ALA A 158 12.47 -20.05 2.54
C ALA A 158 13.97 -19.68 2.56
N TYR A 159 14.31 -18.40 2.43
CA TYR A 159 15.69 -17.93 2.51
C TYR A 159 16.24 -17.97 3.94
N ILE A 160 15.46 -17.51 4.93
CA ILE A 160 15.81 -17.52 6.36
C ILE A 160 16.11 -18.96 6.79
N GLU A 161 15.20 -19.89 6.50
CA GLU A 161 15.30 -21.32 6.86
C GLU A 161 16.39 -22.08 6.11
N ALA A 162 16.88 -21.56 4.98
CA ALA A 162 17.85 -22.25 4.14
C ALA A 162 19.29 -22.12 4.66
N ASP A 163 20.07 -23.20 4.50
CA ASP A 163 21.52 -23.15 4.63
C ASP A 163 22.20 -22.31 3.52
N LYS A 164 23.52 -22.06 3.66
CA LYS A 164 24.30 -21.25 2.70
C LYS A 164 24.19 -21.73 1.25
N LYS A 165 24.16 -23.04 1.01
CA LYS A 165 24.08 -23.64 -0.34
C LYS A 165 22.68 -23.44 -0.92
N ASN A 166 21.65 -23.65 -0.12
CA ASN A 166 20.26 -23.49 -0.52
C ASN A 166 19.87 -22.01 -0.72
N ARG A 167 20.41 -21.08 0.07
CA ARG A 167 20.30 -19.62 -0.17
C ARG A 167 20.83 -19.22 -1.54
N GLN A 168 22.00 -19.72 -1.92
CA GLN A 168 22.55 -19.48 -3.27
C GLN A 168 21.64 -20.04 -4.38
N ARG A 169 21.06 -21.22 -4.16
CA ARG A 169 20.11 -21.81 -5.11
C ARG A 169 18.83 -20.98 -5.24
N ILE A 170 18.27 -20.49 -4.13
CA ILE A 170 17.10 -19.60 -4.14
C ILE A 170 17.38 -18.36 -4.98
N LEU A 171 18.54 -17.73 -4.81
CA LEU A 171 18.90 -16.53 -5.57
C LEU A 171 19.18 -16.83 -7.04
N ALA A 172 19.81 -17.96 -7.36
CA ALA A 172 19.97 -18.39 -8.74
C ALA A 172 18.61 -18.65 -9.42
N ASP A 173 17.68 -19.28 -8.68
CA ASP A 173 16.32 -19.51 -9.16
C ASP A 173 15.51 -18.22 -9.30
N LEU A 174 15.87 -17.14 -8.59
CA LEU A 174 15.20 -15.83 -8.70
C LEU A 174 15.81 -14.94 -9.78
N TYR A 175 17.14 -14.85 -9.82
CA TYR A 175 17.89 -13.81 -10.53
C TYR A 175 18.94 -14.38 -11.51
N GLY A 176 19.03 -15.69 -11.69
CA GLY A 176 20.07 -16.30 -12.52
C GLY A 176 21.47 -16.04 -11.97
N ASP A 177 22.41 -15.73 -12.86
CA ASP A 177 23.80 -15.45 -12.47
C ASP A 177 23.95 -14.23 -11.56
N ALA A 178 23.06 -13.23 -11.71
CA ALA A 178 23.00 -12.07 -10.82
C ALA A 178 22.60 -12.43 -9.37
N GLY A 179 22.13 -13.66 -9.12
CA GLY A 179 21.91 -14.13 -7.75
C GLY A 179 23.17 -14.11 -6.88
N LYS A 180 24.37 -14.18 -7.48
CA LYS A 180 25.65 -14.11 -6.73
C LYS A 180 25.91 -12.72 -6.16
N GLU A 181 25.67 -11.67 -6.92
CA GLU A 181 25.89 -10.28 -6.47
C GLU A 181 24.84 -9.83 -5.45
N LEU A 182 23.60 -10.34 -5.55
CA LEU A 182 22.53 -10.02 -4.60
C LEU A 182 22.65 -10.78 -3.27
N LYS A 183 23.55 -11.76 -3.16
CA LYS A 183 23.65 -12.62 -1.98
C LYS A 183 23.95 -11.85 -0.70
N GLY A 184 24.92 -10.93 -0.74
CA GLY A 184 25.30 -10.13 0.43
C GLY A 184 24.13 -9.31 0.97
N LEU A 185 23.40 -8.67 0.06
CA LEU A 185 22.18 -7.91 0.39
C LEU A 185 21.12 -8.80 1.04
N PHE A 186 20.82 -9.97 0.46
CA PHE A 186 19.81 -10.88 1.02
C PHE A 186 20.25 -11.45 2.38
N ASP A 187 21.51 -11.83 2.54
CA ASP A 187 22.04 -12.30 3.83
C ASP A 187 21.88 -11.23 4.91
N GLU A 188 22.23 -9.97 4.62
CA GLU A 188 22.07 -8.84 5.54
C GLU A 188 20.60 -8.64 5.92
N LYS A 189 19.72 -8.44 4.93
CA LYS A 189 18.31 -8.12 5.17
C LYS A 189 17.56 -9.24 5.86
N MET A 190 17.80 -10.50 5.48
CA MET A 190 17.13 -11.64 6.11
C MET A 190 17.69 -11.92 7.51
N SER A 191 18.98 -11.68 7.78
CA SER A 191 19.54 -11.78 9.13
C SER A 191 18.88 -10.78 10.08
N MET A 192 18.60 -9.56 9.63
CA MET A 192 17.89 -8.56 10.45
C MET A 192 16.47 -9.01 10.78
N ALA A 193 15.75 -9.56 9.79
CA ALA A 193 14.40 -10.10 9.98
C ALA A 193 14.38 -11.29 10.95
N GLU A 194 15.35 -12.20 10.83
CA GLU A 194 15.52 -13.36 11.69
C GLU A 194 15.83 -12.97 13.14
N GLN A 195 16.78 -12.05 13.34
CA GLN A 195 17.10 -11.54 14.69
C GLN A 195 15.88 -10.92 15.37
N LEU A 196 15.08 -10.16 14.63
CA LEU A 196 13.83 -9.59 15.15
C LEU A 196 12.81 -10.68 15.51
N GLY A 197 12.65 -11.70 14.66
CA GLY A 197 11.78 -12.84 14.93
C GLY A 197 12.19 -13.63 16.18
N ASN A 198 13.47 -13.91 16.34
CA ASN A 198 14.02 -14.62 17.50
C ASN A 198 13.86 -13.81 18.80
N LEU A 199 14.02 -12.49 18.72
CA LEU A 199 13.77 -11.60 19.84
C LEU A 199 12.29 -11.61 20.26
N MET A 200 11.36 -11.63 19.30
CA MET A 200 9.92 -11.75 19.58
C MET A 200 9.57 -13.07 20.27
N ILE A 201 10.18 -14.19 19.85
CA ILE A 201 9.95 -15.51 20.45
C ILE A 201 10.48 -15.55 21.89
N THR A 202 11.72 -15.11 22.10
CA THR A 202 12.39 -15.12 23.41
C THR A 202 11.60 -14.28 24.43
N LEU A 203 11.07 -13.13 24.02
CA LEU A 203 10.27 -12.25 24.88
C LEU A 203 8.87 -12.80 25.18
N ARG A 204 8.27 -13.54 24.25
CA ARG A 204 7.00 -14.25 24.49
C ARG A 204 7.17 -15.37 25.53
N GLU A 205 8.36 -15.97 25.57
CA GLU A 205 8.69 -17.09 26.45
C GLU A 205 9.26 -16.63 27.81
N SER A 206 9.79 -15.41 27.90
CA SER A 206 10.20 -14.81 29.18
C SER A 206 8.98 -14.26 29.95
N VAL A 207 8.53 -15.01 30.95
CA VAL A 207 7.71 -14.45 32.04
C VAL A 207 8.63 -13.62 32.93
N GLU A 208 8.42 -12.30 32.93
CA GLU A 208 8.94 -11.32 33.90
C GLU A 208 10.46 -11.06 33.99
N THR A 209 10.77 -9.75 33.98
CA THR A 209 11.97 -9.09 34.53
C THR A 209 13.32 -9.29 33.82
N ARG A 210 13.53 -8.55 32.73
CA ARG A 210 14.78 -7.78 32.46
C ARG A 210 14.52 -6.73 31.39
N TYR A 211 14.17 -5.54 31.84
CA TYR A 211 14.11 -4.32 31.04
C TYR A 211 15.54 -3.80 30.84
N ASP A 212 16.02 -3.75 29.59
CA ASP A 212 16.70 -2.58 29.02
C ASP A 212 17.19 -2.85 27.58
N GLU A 213 17.12 -1.82 26.74
CA GLU A 213 17.47 -1.74 25.31
C GLU A 213 16.72 -2.67 24.31
N ASN A 214 16.57 -3.96 24.61
CA ASN A 214 16.00 -4.94 23.67
C ASN A 214 14.50 -4.73 23.43
N ILE A 215 13.74 -4.39 24.49
CA ILE A 215 12.31 -4.00 24.37
C ILE A 215 12.18 -2.75 23.50
N ARG A 216 13.06 -1.75 23.68
CA ARG A 216 12.98 -0.49 22.93
C ARG A 216 13.30 -0.66 21.45
N LYS A 217 14.27 -1.52 21.10
CA LYS A 217 14.54 -1.92 19.71
C LYS A 217 13.35 -2.66 19.09
N LEU A 218 12.66 -3.50 19.88
CA LEU A 218 11.46 -4.20 19.46
C LEU A 218 10.27 -3.27 19.26
N GLU A 219 10.01 -2.36 20.20
CA GLU A 219 8.98 -1.32 20.09
C GLU A 219 9.22 -0.48 18.85
N LEU A 220 10.46 -0.02 18.64
CA LEU A 220 10.84 0.71 17.44
C LEU A 220 10.63 -0.13 16.17
N ALA A 221 11.03 -1.41 16.16
CA ALA A 221 10.82 -2.28 15.02
C ALA A 221 9.33 -2.52 14.75
N LEU A 222 8.52 -2.73 15.79
CA LEU A 222 7.08 -2.90 15.69
C LEU A 222 6.37 -1.60 15.28
N GLU A 223 6.87 -0.45 15.73
CA GLU A 223 6.43 0.87 15.30
C GLU A 223 6.78 1.13 13.85
N ILE A 224 7.98 0.74 13.40
CA ILE A 224 8.38 0.80 11.99
C ILE A 224 7.51 -0.15 11.16
N GLU A 225 7.25 -1.38 11.62
CA GLU A 225 6.33 -2.33 10.97
C GLU A 225 4.90 -1.77 10.90
N LYS A 226 4.40 -1.19 11.99
CA LYS A 226 3.09 -0.54 12.03
C LYS A 226 3.07 0.73 11.18
N ALA A 227 4.15 1.50 11.14
CA ALA A 227 4.27 2.71 10.34
C ALA A 227 4.40 2.37 8.86
N ALA A 228 5.12 1.32 8.50
CA ALA A 228 5.20 0.80 7.15
C ALA A 228 3.85 0.26 6.71
N LYS A 229 3.20 -0.56 7.54
CA LYS A 229 1.84 -1.04 7.31
C LYS A 229 0.86 0.13 7.20
N ARG A 230 0.95 1.13 8.08
CA ARG A 230 0.16 2.35 7.98
C ARG A 230 0.47 3.06 6.69
N ILE A 231 1.72 3.31 6.30
CA ILE A 231 2.09 3.94 5.02
C ILE A 231 1.53 3.15 3.82
N GLU A 232 1.50 1.81 3.92
CA GLU A 232 0.92 0.90 2.93
C GLU A 232 -0.62 0.93 2.91
N GLU A 233 -1.26 1.26 4.03
CA GLU A 233 -2.70 1.50 4.17
C GLU A 233 -3.05 3.00 3.95
N ALA A 234 -2.04 3.87 4.05
CA ALA A 234 -1.98 5.33 3.91
C ALA A 234 -1.75 5.75 2.47
N ASP A 235 -1.72 4.81 1.54
CA ASP A 235 -2.14 5.05 0.16
C ASP A 235 -3.55 5.72 0.09
N LEU A 236 -4.18 5.93 1.26
CA LEU A 236 -5.34 6.74 1.52
C LEU A 236 -5.23 7.77 2.70
N ASP A 237 -4.06 8.07 3.29
CA ASP A 237 -3.96 8.95 4.49
C ASP A 237 -3.93 10.45 4.19
N GLY A 238 -4.34 11.17 5.23
CA GLY A 238 -4.73 12.56 5.34
C GLY A 238 -6.25 12.64 5.48
N HIS A 239 -6.73 13.34 6.50
CA HIS A 239 -8.14 13.71 6.55
C HIS A 239 -8.34 14.89 5.62
N TYR A 240 -9.19 14.74 4.60
CA TYR A 240 -9.37 15.80 3.61
C TYR A 240 -10.76 16.39 3.66
N LEU A 241 -10.80 17.71 3.54
CA LEU A 241 -12.03 18.46 3.33
C LEU A 241 -12.23 18.73 1.84
N ILE A 242 -13.45 18.53 1.35
CA ILE A 242 -13.90 19.00 0.05
C ILE A 242 -15.06 19.97 0.28
N LYS A 243 -14.92 21.21 -0.22
CA LYS A 243 -16.04 22.16 -0.27
C LYS A 243 -16.82 21.92 -1.57
N GLU A 244 -18.02 21.38 -1.43
CA GLU A 244 -19.05 21.35 -2.47
C GLU A 244 -19.83 22.68 -2.47
N PRO A 245 -20.67 23.01 -3.47
CA PRO A 245 -21.41 24.28 -3.51
C PRO A 245 -22.14 24.58 -2.19
N ASP A 246 -22.84 23.58 -1.64
CA ASP A 246 -23.73 23.78 -0.49
C ASP A 246 -23.26 23.11 0.80
N GLU A 247 -22.23 22.24 0.75
CA GLU A 247 -21.79 21.49 1.93
C GLU A 247 -20.28 21.26 2.01
N PHE A 248 -19.82 20.85 3.19
CA PHE A 248 -18.45 20.36 3.39
C PHE A 248 -18.49 18.84 3.53
N ARG A 249 -17.56 18.17 2.86
CA ARG A 249 -17.40 16.73 2.99
C ARG A 249 -16.04 16.38 3.55
N ILE A 250 -16.03 15.45 4.50
CA ILE A 250 -14.85 14.94 5.18
C ILE A 250 -14.54 13.57 4.59
N VAL A 251 -13.31 13.38 4.15
CA VAL A 251 -12.76 12.10 3.69
C VAL A 251 -11.81 11.61 4.77
N PRO A 252 -12.19 10.59 5.55
CA PRO A 252 -11.30 10.01 6.53
C PRO A 252 -10.11 9.35 5.85
N ALA A 253 -8.95 9.41 6.50
CA ALA A 253 -7.77 8.63 6.16
C ALA A 253 -8.15 7.15 5.93
N GLY A 254 -7.44 6.42 5.06
CA GLY A 254 -7.86 5.06 4.70
C GLY A 254 -9.05 4.99 3.72
N GLY A 255 -9.59 6.13 3.24
CA GLY A 255 -10.56 6.19 2.14
C GLY A 255 -11.89 5.51 2.44
N VAL A 256 -12.37 5.63 3.69
CA VAL A 256 -13.66 5.11 4.21
C VAL A 256 -14.89 5.86 3.62
N GLY A 257 -14.73 6.33 2.38
CA GLY A 257 -15.56 7.20 1.57
C GLY A 257 -15.78 8.60 2.14
N SER A 258 -16.53 9.42 1.42
CA SER A 258 -16.79 10.83 1.76
C SER A 258 -18.06 10.99 2.59
N HIS A 259 -18.03 11.78 3.65
CA HIS A 259 -19.12 11.91 4.62
C HIS A 259 -19.43 13.39 4.90
N THR A 260 -20.69 13.71 5.17
CA THR A 260 -21.05 14.99 5.79
C THR A 260 -20.74 14.96 7.29
N PRO A 261 -20.52 16.10 7.96
CA PRO A 261 -20.27 16.15 9.39
C PRO A 261 -21.33 15.43 10.22
N ASP A 262 -22.61 15.54 9.84
CA ASP A 262 -23.70 14.91 10.58
C ASP A 262 -23.79 13.41 10.32
N SER A 263 -23.42 12.95 9.11
CA SER A 263 -23.35 11.50 8.83
C SER A 263 -22.20 10.82 9.58
N ILE A 264 -21.07 11.50 9.78
CA ILE A 264 -19.97 10.97 10.62
C ILE A 264 -20.44 10.77 12.06
N LYS A 265 -21.13 11.76 12.63
CA LYS A 265 -21.64 11.67 14.00
C LYS A 265 -22.61 10.51 14.19
N ARG A 266 -23.57 10.34 13.27
CA ARG A 266 -24.53 9.22 13.30
C ARG A 266 -23.82 7.88 13.21
N SER A 267 -22.95 7.71 12.21
CA SER A 267 -22.21 6.46 12.03
C SER A 267 -21.29 6.13 13.20
N LEU A 268 -20.67 7.13 13.85
CA LEU A 268 -19.88 6.90 15.07
C LEU A 268 -20.74 6.42 16.23
N ALA A 269 -21.96 6.96 16.39
CA ALA A 269 -22.88 6.50 17.42
C ALA A 269 -23.32 5.05 17.17
N ASP A 270 -23.55 4.69 15.91
CA ASP A 270 -23.89 3.33 15.50
C ASP A 270 -22.72 2.35 15.75
N ASP A 271 -21.50 2.70 15.29
CA ASP A 271 -20.29 1.89 15.47
C ASP A 271 -19.98 1.65 16.96
N LEU A 272 -20.17 2.68 17.81
CA LEU A 272 -20.00 2.56 19.26
C LEU A 272 -21.10 1.72 19.91
N SER A 273 -22.33 1.78 19.41
CA SER A 273 -23.44 0.96 19.91
C SER A 273 -23.22 -0.51 19.58
N GLU A 274 -22.70 -0.81 18.38
CA GLU A 274 -22.30 -2.16 17.99
C GLU A 274 -21.12 -2.69 18.83
N LEU A 275 -20.13 -1.84 19.12
CA LEU A 275 -19.04 -2.19 20.04
C LEU A 275 -19.57 -2.54 21.44
N VAL A 276 -20.48 -1.72 21.98
CA VAL A 276 -21.13 -1.97 23.28
C VAL A 276 -21.91 -3.28 23.26
N ASN A 277 -22.64 -3.57 22.17
CA ASN A 277 -23.35 -4.84 22.01
C ASN A 277 -22.37 -6.02 21.94
N ALA A 278 -21.27 -5.91 21.19
CA ALA A 278 -20.26 -6.96 21.12
C ALA A 278 -19.69 -7.29 22.51
N ILE A 279 -19.41 -6.28 23.34
CA ILE A 279 -18.95 -6.46 24.72
C ILE A 279 -20.04 -7.10 25.58
N LYS A 280 -21.29 -6.63 25.47
CA LYS A 280 -22.43 -7.13 26.25
C LYS A 280 -22.73 -8.60 26.00
N TYR A 281 -22.50 -9.07 24.78
CA TYR A 281 -22.70 -10.45 24.37
C TYR A 281 -21.38 -11.24 24.30
N GLU A 282 -20.34 -10.77 24.99
CA GLU A 282 -19.03 -11.43 25.13
C GLU A 282 -18.31 -11.77 23.80
N ASN A 283 -18.65 -11.07 22.72
CA ASN A 283 -17.98 -11.17 21.43
C ASN A 283 -16.73 -10.27 21.40
N TYR A 284 -15.72 -10.64 22.18
CA TYR A 284 -14.51 -9.87 22.34
C TYR A 284 -13.64 -9.82 21.09
N ASP A 285 -13.74 -10.81 20.19
CA ASP A 285 -13.03 -10.80 18.90
C ASP A 285 -13.54 -9.67 18.00
N THR A 286 -14.86 -9.51 17.89
CA THR A 286 -15.47 -8.39 17.16
C THR A 286 -15.13 -7.06 17.83
N ALA A 287 -15.25 -6.96 19.16
CA ALA A 287 -14.91 -5.73 19.89
C ALA A 287 -13.43 -5.32 19.70
N TYR A 288 -12.52 -6.29 19.80
CA TYR A 288 -11.09 -6.08 19.58
C TYR A 288 -10.80 -5.70 18.13
N TRP A 289 -11.46 -6.35 17.17
CA TRP A 289 -11.33 -6.02 15.75
C TRP A 289 -11.79 -4.58 15.47
N MET A 290 -12.97 -4.16 15.95
CA MET A 290 -13.51 -2.82 15.74
C MET A 290 -12.60 -1.72 16.31
N LEU A 291 -12.02 -1.95 17.48
CA LEU A 291 -11.15 -0.98 18.16
C LEU A 291 -9.73 -0.92 17.58
N TYR A 292 -9.13 -2.06 17.23
CA TYR A 292 -7.69 -2.15 16.97
C TYR A 292 -7.29 -2.61 15.57
N LYS A 293 -8.17 -3.32 14.84
CA LYS A 293 -7.84 -3.90 13.52
C LYS A 293 -8.58 -3.24 12.36
N GLY A 294 -9.87 -2.95 12.51
CA GLY A 294 -10.69 -2.29 11.50
C GLY A 294 -10.42 -0.79 11.41
N GLY A 295 -10.01 -0.14 12.51
CA GLY A 295 -9.54 1.26 12.53
C GLY A 295 -10.63 2.32 12.29
N THR A 296 -11.83 1.92 11.85
CA THR A 296 -12.94 2.81 11.45
C THR A 296 -13.36 3.81 12.53
N ILE A 297 -13.52 3.36 13.79
CA ILE A 297 -13.93 4.23 14.91
C ILE A 297 -12.86 5.29 15.17
N ARG A 298 -11.59 4.84 15.29
CA ARG A 298 -10.44 5.72 15.53
C ARG A 298 -10.34 6.79 14.45
N THR A 299 -10.34 6.37 13.20
CA THR A 299 -10.13 7.25 12.04
C THR A 299 -11.30 8.22 11.81
N LYS A 300 -12.56 7.82 12.07
CA LYS A 300 -13.70 8.75 12.01
C LYS A 300 -13.68 9.76 13.17
N LEU A 301 -13.26 9.36 14.37
CA LEU A 301 -13.10 10.25 15.52
C LEU A 301 -12.00 11.28 15.28
N GLU A 302 -10.85 10.86 14.76
CA GLU A 302 -9.72 11.73 14.37
C GLU A 302 -10.19 12.75 13.32
N ALA A 303 -10.85 12.32 12.25
CA ALA A 303 -11.41 13.20 11.22
C ALA A 303 -12.40 14.24 11.78
N ALA A 304 -13.28 13.83 12.70
CA ALA A 304 -14.28 14.72 13.30
C ALA A 304 -13.64 15.77 14.23
N LYS A 305 -12.61 15.37 14.98
CA LYS A 305 -11.82 16.26 15.83
C LYS A 305 -11.13 17.33 14.99
N GLU A 306 -10.40 16.93 13.96
CA GLU A 306 -9.65 17.84 13.09
C GLU A 306 -10.57 18.79 12.29
N TYR A 307 -11.71 18.29 11.80
CA TYR A 307 -12.72 19.16 11.18
C TYR A 307 -13.21 20.26 12.14
N THR A 308 -13.43 19.91 13.41
CA THR A 308 -13.87 20.87 14.44
C THR A 308 -12.80 21.92 14.70
N GLU A 309 -11.53 21.50 14.78
CA GLU A 309 -10.39 22.40 14.92
C GLU A 309 -10.23 23.32 13.71
N TYR A 310 -10.38 22.78 12.49
CA TYR A 310 -10.38 23.54 11.25
C TYR A 310 -11.48 24.60 11.23
N LYS A 311 -12.72 24.25 11.57
CA LYS A 311 -13.85 25.20 11.64
C LYS A 311 -13.60 26.32 12.64
N ARG A 312 -13.00 26.00 13.80
CA ARG A 312 -12.61 26.98 14.81
C ARG A 312 -11.55 27.96 14.28
N LYS A 313 -10.54 27.46 13.55
CA LYS A 313 -9.49 28.29 12.92
C LYS A 313 -10.00 29.11 11.73
N LEU A 314 -10.93 28.57 10.94
CA LEU A 314 -11.47 29.20 9.73
C LEU A 314 -12.33 30.44 10.04
N GLY A 315 -13.15 30.40 11.10
CA GLY A 315 -14.07 31.49 11.45
C GLY A 315 -15.07 31.80 10.32
N LYS A 316 -15.14 33.08 9.89
CA LYS A 316 -16.01 33.56 8.80
C LYS A 316 -15.33 33.61 7.42
N ARG A 317 -14.10 33.09 7.29
CA ARG A 317 -13.33 33.20 6.04
C ARG A 317 -13.97 32.33 4.94
N PRO A 318 -14.13 32.85 3.72
CA PRO A 318 -14.68 32.08 2.61
C PRO A 318 -13.71 30.97 2.18
N VAL A 319 -14.27 29.81 1.83
CA VAL A 319 -13.52 28.65 1.32
C VAL A 319 -13.88 28.44 -0.14
N LYS A 320 -12.87 28.30 -1.00
CA LYS A 320 -13.10 28.04 -2.43
C LYS A 320 -13.66 26.63 -2.64
N THR A 321 -14.76 26.55 -3.37
CA THR A 321 -15.39 25.30 -3.82
C THR A 321 -14.44 24.52 -4.73
N GLY A 322 -14.50 23.18 -4.68
CA GLY A 322 -13.75 22.30 -5.56
C GLY A 322 -12.27 22.12 -5.21
N ARG A 323 -11.79 22.67 -4.09
CA ARG A 323 -10.42 22.47 -3.62
C ARG A 323 -10.37 21.49 -2.45
N ARG A 324 -9.49 20.51 -2.55
CA ARG A 324 -9.09 19.63 -1.43
C ARG A 324 -8.28 20.43 -0.42
N ILE A 325 -8.65 20.33 0.85
CA ILE A 325 -7.95 20.97 1.96
C ILE A 325 -7.51 19.87 2.91
N ASP A 326 -6.22 19.80 3.18
CA ASP A 326 -5.66 18.89 4.16
C ASP A 326 -5.99 19.36 5.57
N LEU A 327 -6.55 18.49 6.39
CA LEU A 327 -6.92 18.80 7.77
C LEU A 327 -5.75 18.62 8.74
N ASP A 328 -4.68 17.92 8.31
CA ASP A 328 -3.46 17.70 9.10
C ASP A 328 -2.46 18.86 9.02
N ASP A 329 -2.72 19.87 8.19
CA ASP A 329 -1.80 21.00 7.97
C ASP A 329 -1.73 21.89 9.23
N LYS A 330 -0.70 21.65 10.05
CA LYS A 330 -0.34 22.45 11.23
C LYS A 330 0.15 23.83 10.82
N LYS A 331 -0.77 24.73 10.47
CA LYS A 331 -0.57 26.18 10.61
C LYS A 331 -1.13 26.72 11.92
#